data_AF-A0A381QY24-F1
#
_entry.id   AF-A0A381QY24-F1
#
_cell.length_a   1.000
_cell.length_b   1.000
_cell.length_c   1.000
_cell.angle_alpha   90.00
_cell.angle_beta   90.00
_cell.angle_gamma   90.00
#
_symmetry.space_group_name_H-M   'P 1'
#
loop_
_entity.id
_entity.type
_entity.pdbx_description
1 polymer ?
#
loop_
_entity_poly.entity_id
_entity_poly.type
_entity_poly.pdbx_seq_one_letter_code
_entity_poly.pdbx_strand_id
1 'polypeptide(L)'
;MAKAETREMKQGFGDAFAAAFELVITPGIFGFLGWLIDGRLDLFPVFTVAFTVITLAYASWRLARTYGESLDRALVERRAAWRAEGAPR
;
A
#
# COMPACT_ATOMS: atom_id res chain seq x y z
N MET A 1 10.26 13.77 25.38
CA MET A 1 10.60 12.48 24.74
C MET A 1 9.39 11.54 24.74
N ALA A 2 8.93 10.99 25.88
CA ALA A 2 7.84 9.96 25.92
C ALA A 2 6.49 10.33 25.26
N LYS A 3 6.07 11.60 25.31
CA LYS A 3 4.79 12.07 24.72
C LYS A 3 4.86 12.24 23.18
N ALA A 4 6.06 12.43 22.64
CA ALA A 4 6.28 12.53 21.19
C ALA A 4 6.30 11.13 20.56
N GLU A 5 6.99 10.18 21.20
CA GLU A 5 7.06 8.78 20.80
C GLU A 5 5.67 8.11 20.75
N THR A 6 4.82 8.36 21.75
CA THR A 6 3.43 7.85 21.75
C THR A 6 2.55 8.49 20.66
N ARG A 7 2.87 9.70 20.20
CA ARG A 7 2.14 10.37 19.11
C ARG A 7 2.56 9.82 17.75
N GLU A 8 3.85 9.64 17.52
CA GLU A 8 4.37 9.03 16.29
C GLU A 8 3.89 7.59 16.14
N MET A 9 3.90 6.80 17.21
CA MET A 9 3.42 5.42 17.17
C MET A 9 1.92 5.33 16.85
N LYS A 10 1.11 6.26 17.37
CA LYS A 10 -0.32 6.37 17.01
C LYS A 10 -0.54 6.80 15.57
N GLN A 11 0.28 7.71 15.04
CA GLN A 11 0.20 8.13 13.64
C GLN A 11 0.59 6.99 12.69
N GLY A 12 1.71 6.31 12.94
CA GLY A 12 2.14 5.18 12.12
C GLY A 12 1.14 4.02 12.12
N PHE A 13 0.48 3.76 13.25
CA PHE A 13 -0.62 2.79 13.30
C PHE A 13 -1.83 3.22 12.45
N GLY A 14 -2.21 4.50 12.53
CA GLY A 14 -3.31 5.06 11.73
C GLY A 14 -3.05 4.97 10.23
N ASP A 15 -1.83 5.31 9.79
CA ASP A 15 -1.45 5.26 8.38
C ASP A 15 -1.39 3.82 7.86
N ALA A 16 -0.84 2.88 8.64
CA ALA A 16 -0.81 1.46 8.28
C ALA A 16 -2.23 0.88 8.18
N PHE A 17 -3.12 1.26 9.09
CA PHE A 17 -4.52 0.81 9.07
C PHE A 17 -5.29 1.40 7.89
N ALA A 18 -5.09 2.69 7.59
CA ALA A 18 -5.67 3.34 6.42
C ALA A 18 -5.21 2.70 5.11
N ALA A 19 -3.91 2.39 5.00
CA ALA A 19 -3.34 1.71 3.85
C ALA A 19 -3.94 0.30 3.68
N ALA A 20 -4.08 -0.46 4.78
CA ALA A 20 -4.72 -1.78 4.75
C ALA A 20 -6.20 -1.70 4.35
N PHE A 21 -6.91 -0.68 4.82
CA PHE A 21 -8.31 -0.46 4.46
C PHE A 21 -8.46 -0.11 2.98
N GLU A 22 -7.62 0.78 2.44
CA GLU A 22 -7.59 1.12 1.01
C GLU A 22 -7.27 -0.10 0.13
N LEU A 23 -6.37 -0.97 0.60
CA LEU A 23 -6.00 -2.22 -0.06
C LEU A 23 -7.18 -3.18 -0.24
N VAL A 24 -8.14 -3.17 0.70
CA VAL A 24 -9.30 -4.08 0.67
C VAL A 24 -10.52 -3.41 0.04
N ILE A 25 -10.72 -2.11 0.26
CA ILE A 25 -11.89 -1.38 -0.27
C ILE A 25 -11.96 -1.42 -1.79
N THR A 26 -10.84 -1.18 -2.46
CA THR A 26 -10.82 -1.10 -3.93
C THR A 26 -11.19 -2.44 -4.56
N PRO A 27 -10.55 -3.58 -4.21
CA PRO A 27 -10.99 -4.88 -4.69
C PRO A 27 -12.42 -5.23 -4.25
N GLY A 28 -12.86 -4.82 -3.06
CA GLY A 28 -14.23 -5.03 -2.61
C GLY A 28 -15.27 -4.36 -3.52
N ILE A 29 -15.05 -3.09 -3.89
CA ILE A 29 -15.95 -2.35 -4.79
C ILE A 29 -15.98 -2.99 -6.18
N PHE A 30 -14.80 -3.32 -6.73
CA PHE A 30 -14.71 -3.89 -8.07
C PHE A 30 -15.25 -5.33 -8.14
N GLY A 31 -15.03 -6.13 -7.10
CA GLY A 31 -15.66 -7.44 -6.95
C GLY A 31 -17.18 -7.35 -6.89
N PHE A 32 -17.73 -6.40 -6.12
CA PHE A 32 -19.18 -6.15 -6.07
C PHE A 32 -19.76 -5.72 -7.43
N LEU A 33 -19.04 -4.87 -8.17
CA LEU A 33 -19.43 -4.49 -9.53
C LEU A 33 -19.42 -5.69 -10.50
N GLY A 34 -18.41 -6.55 -10.40
CA GLY A 34 -18.36 -7.80 -11.15
C GLY A 34 -19.55 -8.71 -10.85
N TRP A 35 -19.92 -8.81 -9.57
CA TRP A 35 -21.07 -9.61 -9.14
C TRP A 35 -22.40 -9.08 -9.68
N LEU A 36 -22.57 -7.76 -9.74
CA LEU A 36 -23.74 -7.12 -10.35
C LEU A 36 -23.86 -7.46 -11.84
N ILE A 37 -22.72 -7.52 -12.55
CA ILE A 37 -22.67 -7.86 -13.98
C ILE A 37 -22.94 -9.35 -14.19
N ASP A 38 -22.28 -10.21 -13.42
CA ASP A 38 -22.45 -11.67 -13.48
C ASP A 38 -23.92 -12.05 -13.23
N GLY A 39 -24.57 -11.43 -12.24
CA GLY A 39 -25.99 -11.67 -11.92
C GLY A 39 -26.98 -11.12 -12.95
N ARG A 40 -26.60 -10.09 -13.73
CA ARG A 40 -27.45 -9.55 -14.82
C ARG A 40 -27.33 -10.36 -16.11
N LEU A 41 -26.20 -11.01 -16.34
CA LEU A 41 -25.87 -11.70 -17.58
C LEU A 41 -25.84 -13.23 -17.44
N ASP A 42 -26.16 -13.76 -16.26
CA ASP A 42 -26.07 -15.18 -15.90
C ASP A 42 -24.67 -15.79 -16.14
N LEU A 43 -23.64 -14.95 -16.04
CA LEU A 43 -22.22 -15.28 -16.24
C LEU A 43 -21.59 -15.66 -14.90
N PHE A 44 -22.03 -16.77 -14.31
CA PHE A 44 -21.60 -17.13 -12.96
C PHE A 44 -20.19 -17.78 -12.92
N PRO A 45 -19.19 -17.26 -12.16
CA PRO A 45 -18.95 -15.89 -11.68
C PRO A 45 -17.66 -15.31 -12.31
N VAL A 46 -17.71 -14.90 -13.57
CA VAL A 46 -16.50 -14.58 -14.34
C VAL A 46 -15.97 -13.18 -14.03
N PHE A 47 -16.81 -12.16 -14.10
CA PHE A 47 -16.37 -10.77 -13.92
C PHE A 47 -16.00 -10.46 -12.48
N THR A 48 -16.72 -11.05 -11.51
CA THR A 48 -16.40 -10.95 -10.08
C THR A 48 -14.97 -11.39 -9.81
N VAL A 49 -14.58 -12.56 -10.33
CA VAL A 49 -13.24 -13.12 -10.13
C VAL A 49 -12.20 -12.29 -10.86
N ALA A 50 -12.44 -11.96 -12.13
CA ALA A 50 -11.50 -11.18 -12.92
C ALA A 50 -11.20 -9.81 -12.28
N PHE A 51 -12.22 -9.06 -11.89
CA PHE A 51 -12.04 -7.74 -11.29
C PHE A 51 -11.38 -7.80 -9.92
N THR A 52 -11.75 -8.77 -9.08
CA THR A 52 -11.12 -8.94 -7.77
C THR A 52 -9.63 -9.27 -7.91
N VAL A 53 -9.28 -10.19 -8.81
CA VAL A 53 -7.87 -10.59 -9.04
C VAL A 53 -7.05 -9.42 -9.59
N ILE A 54 -7.56 -8.72 -10.60
CA ILE A 54 -6.85 -7.59 -11.23
C ILE A 54 -6.59 -6.48 -10.21
N THR A 55 -7.60 -6.10 -9.43
CA THR A 55 -7.46 -5.01 -8.45
C THR A 55 -6.56 -5.40 -7.29
N LEU A 56 -6.66 -6.63 -6.79
CA LEU A 56 -5.77 -7.12 -5.74
C LEU A 56 -4.31 -7.19 -6.23
N ALA A 57 -4.08 -7.65 -7.47
CA ALA A 57 -2.75 -7.71 -8.07
C ALA A 57 -2.17 -6.29 -8.25
N TYR A 58 -2.97 -5.35 -8.75
CA TYR A 58 -2.56 -3.96 -8.91
C TYR A 58 -2.23 -3.30 -7.56
N ALA A 59 -3.09 -3.47 -6.54
CA ALA A 59 -2.87 -2.91 -5.21
C ALA A 59 -1.59 -3.47 -4.58
N SER A 60 -1.37 -4.79 -4.69
CA SER A 60 -0.16 -5.46 -4.21
C SER A 60 1.10 -4.96 -4.93
N TRP A 61 1.03 -4.79 -6.25
CA TRP A 61 2.14 -4.28 -7.05
C TRP A 61 2.45 -2.81 -6.74
N ARG A 62 1.43 -1.96 -6.65
CA ARG A 62 1.56 -0.55 -6.27
C ARG A 62 2.24 -0.42 -4.91
N LEU A 63 1.78 -1.21 -3.93
CA LEU A 63 2.34 -1.24 -2.60
C LEU A 63 3.83 -1.62 -2.65
N ALA A 64 4.18 -2.71 -3.33
CA ALA A 64 5.57 -3.16 -3.46
C ALA A 64 6.48 -2.10 -4.13
N ARG A 65 6.00 -1.43 -5.18
CA ARG A 65 6.71 -0.33 -5.86
C ARG A 65 6.96 0.85 -4.92
N THR A 66 5.94 1.29 -4.20
CA THR A 66 6.05 2.43 -3.27
C THR A 66 6.99 2.12 -2.12
N TYR A 67 6.97 0.89 -1.59
CA TYR A 67 7.95 0.46 -0.58
C TYR A 67 9.39 0.52 -1.13
N GLY A 68 9.65 0.06 -2.35
CA GLY A 68 10.98 0.13 -2.96
C GLY A 68 11.52 1.56 -3.08
N GLU A 69 10.70 2.48 -3.58
CA GLU A 69 11.07 3.90 -3.72
C GLU A 69 11.35 4.59 -2.38
N SER A 70 10.72 4.12 -1.30
CA SER A 70 10.93 4.68 0.05
C SER A 70 12.25 4.21 0.67
N LEU A 71 12.64 2.96 0.44
CA LEU A 71 13.92 2.40 0.89
C LEU A 71 15.09 3.03 0.15
N ASP A 72 14.97 3.24 -1.16
CA ASP A 72 16.01 3.90 -1.95
C ASP A 72 16.27 5.34 -1.47
N ARG A 73 15.22 6.09 -1.15
CA ARG A 73 15.35 7.43 -0.56
C ARG A 73 16.06 7.40 0.79
N ALA A 74 15.65 6.48 1.67
CA ALA A 74 16.30 6.32 2.97
C ALA A 74 17.78 5.93 2.85
N LEU A 75 18.15 5.10 1.85
CA LEU A 75 19.55 4.75 1.58
C LEU A 75 20.37 5.95 1.07
N VAL A 76 19.78 6.80 0.23
CA VAL A 76 20.43 8.03 -0.26
C VAL A 76 20.67 9.02 0.87
N GLU A 77 19.68 9.25 1.74
CA GLU A 77 19.81 10.14 2.90
C GLU A 77 20.86 9.63 3.90
N ARG A 78 20.88 8.32 4.17
CA ARG A 78 21.91 7.72 5.03
C ARG A 78 23.28 7.94 4.42
N ARG A 79 23.49 7.63 3.13
CA ARG A 79 24.79 7.90 2.46
C ARG A 79 25.19 9.37 2.49
N ALA A 80 24.24 10.29 2.36
CA ALA A 80 24.50 11.72 2.46
C ALA A 80 24.94 12.12 3.88
N ALA A 81 24.29 11.59 4.92
CA ALA A 81 24.67 11.79 6.31
C ALA A 81 26.07 11.24 6.64
N TRP A 82 26.38 10.00 6.22
CA TRP A 82 27.71 9.41 6.39
C TRP A 82 28.83 10.23 5.71
N ARG A 83 28.57 10.82 4.53
CA ARG A 83 29.53 11.72 3.86
C ARG A 83 29.68 13.06 4.56
N ALA A 84 28.61 13.60 5.14
CA ALA A 84 28.65 14.85 5.89
C ALA A 84 29.36 14.69 7.25
N GLU A 85 29.24 13.51 7.85
CA GLU A 85 29.79 13.17 9.17
C GLU A 85 31.22 12.59 9.09
N GLY A 86 31.64 12.05 7.93
CA GLY A 86 32.92 11.37 7.73
C GLY A 86 33.66 11.76 6.45
N ALA A 87 34.31 12.93 6.45
CA ALA A 87 35.63 13.07 5.83
C ALA A 87 36.66 13.03 6.97
N PRO A 88 37.17 11.84 7.37
CA PRO A 88 38.31 11.79 8.27
C PRO A 88 39.49 12.49 7.57
N ARG A 89 40.03 13.53 8.21
CA ARG A 89 41.32 14.12 7.83
C ARG A 89 42.45 13.14 8.16
#